data_AF-A0A6L9IM04-F1
#
_entry.id   AF-A0A6L9IM04-F1
#
_cell.length_a   1.000
_cell.length_b   1.000
_cell.length_c   1.000
_cell.angle_alpha   90.00
_cell.angle_beta   90.00
_cell.angle_gamma   90.00
#
_symmetry.space_group_name_H-M   'P 1'
#
loop_
_entity.id
_entity.type
_entity.pdbx_description
1 polymer ?
#
loop_
_entity_poly.entity_id
_entity_poly.type
_entity_poly.pdbx_seq_one_letter_code
_entity_poly.pdbx_strand_id
1 'polypeptide(L)'
;MGAWDDRLEAALMSVAQYYAPKHLPPEWRRPGDYSHSLVELAQALTHEGVLLLIGDLPAHVNGADDMWQVWLADYAAFYRLVCATLFPTTPAAFDHRRVGAKSPPMFVIVGQLHPVIEMMGRWVVPFVQQHQGHAAPKDAAFSQVMRELLRDLHAADLPHDDFMYVRDEGVTLLRQMLAQPVRLVSLRGPRRLQEPPPPPDSTPEPLTPPDHTAHQELSLIHISAPTRQG
;
A
#
# COMPACT_ATOMS: atom_id res chain seq x y z
N MET A 1 -21.57 3.66 -0.75
CA MET A 1 -20.49 2.64 -0.73
C MET A 1 -19.76 2.71 -2.06
N GLY A 2 -18.43 2.76 -2.07
CA GLY A 2 -17.67 2.85 -3.32
C GLY A 2 -17.54 1.48 -4.00
N ALA A 3 -17.30 1.43 -5.31
CA ALA A 3 -17.06 0.18 -6.03
C ALA A 3 -15.87 -0.65 -5.49
N TRP A 4 -14.95 -0.01 -4.74
CA TRP A 4 -13.90 -0.67 -3.98
C TRP A 4 -14.46 -1.48 -2.80
N ASP A 5 -15.32 -0.86 -2.00
CA ASP A 5 -15.87 -1.44 -0.77
C ASP A 5 -16.71 -2.68 -1.12
N ASP A 6 -17.61 -2.58 -2.12
CA ASP A 6 -18.44 -3.70 -2.55
C ASP A 6 -17.61 -4.91 -2.99
N ARG A 7 -16.46 -4.65 -3.63
CA ARG A 7 -15.57 -5.70 -4.11
C ARG A 7 -14.75 -6.33 -2.99
N LEU A 8 -14.21 -5.50 -2.10
CA LEU A 8 -13.50 -5.98 -0.92
C LEU A 8 -14.44 -6.81 -0.05
N GLU A 9 -15.66 -6.33 0.14
CA GLU A 9 -16.72 -7.02 0.85
C GLU A 9 -17.02 -8.38 0.21
N ALA A 10 -17.26 -8.44 -1.10
CA ALA A 10 -17.51 -9.70 -1.81
C ALA A 10 -16.35 -10.70 -1.65
N ALA A 11 -15.10 -10.23 -1.68
CA ALA A 11 -13.94 -11.06 -1.45
C ALA A 11 -13.90 -11.59 -0.01
N LEU A 12 -14.05 -10.70 0.99
CA LEU A 12 -14.07 -11.08 2.40
C LEU A 12 -15.21 -12.03 2.73
N MET A 13 -16.41 -11.84 2.16
CA MET A 13 -17.53 -12.78 2.27
C MET A 13 -17.13 -14.16 1.78
N SER A 14 -16.61 -14.27 0.56
CA SER A 14 -16.21 -15.56 -0.02
C SER A 14 -15.14 -16.26 0.82
N VAL A 15 -14.22 -15.48 1.40
CA VAL A 15 -13.16 -16.00 2.27
C VAL A 15 -13.72 -16.47 3.61
N ALA A 16 -14.53 -15.66 4.26
CA ALA A 16 -15.17 -15.99 5.52
C ALA A 16 -16.11 -17.19 5.39
N GLN A 17 -16.88 -17.31 4.29
CA GLN A 17 -17.75 -18.47 4.03
C GLN A 17 -16.96 -19.78 4.01
N TYR A 18 -15.75 -19.74 3.47
CA TYR A 18 -14.92 -20.93 3.31
C TYR A 18 -14.12 -21.27 4.58
N TYR A 19 -13.49 -20.28 5.21
CA TYR A 19 -12.56 -20.54 6.32
C TYR A 19 -13.13 -20.26 7.70
N ALA A 20 -14.10 -19.36 7.82
CA ALA A 20 -14.59 -18.90 9.12
C ALA A 20 -16.08 -18.48 9.08
N PRO A 21 -16.99 -19.42 8.74
CA PRO A 21 -18.40 -19.09 8.50
C PRO A 21 -19.10 -18.51 9.74
N LYS A 22 -18.57 -18.77 10.94
CA LYS A 22 -19.06 -18.19 12.21
C LYS A 22 -18.95 -16.66 12.28
N HIS A 23 -18.09 -16.04 11.47
CA HIS A 23 -17.91 -14.58 11.41
C HIS A 23 -18.91 -13.90 10.46
N LEU A 24 -19.78 -14.67 9.80
CA LEU A 24 -20.80 -14.14 8.89
C LEU A 24 -22.13 -13.96 9.63
N PRO A 25 -22.66 -12.73 9.74
CA PRO A 25 -24.00 -12.51 10.24
C PRO A 25 -25.04 -13.14 9.29
N PRO A 26 -26.16 -13.69 9.78
CA PRO A 26 -27.22 -14.26 8.95
C PRO A 26 -27.84 -13.30 7.91
N GLU A 27 -27.80 -12.00 8.21
CA GLU A 27 -28.26 -10.90 7.37
C GLU A 27 -27.30 -10.59 6.21
N TRP A 28 -26.05 -11.03 6.28
CA TRP A 28 -25.03 -10.71 5.29
C TRP A 28 -25.07 -11.67 4.10
N ARG A 29 -25.99 -11.43 3.16
CA ARG A 29 -26.26 -12.33 2.03
C ARG A 29 -25.63 -11.85 0.72
N ARG A 30 -25.46 -10.55 0.55
CA ARG A 30 -24.82 -9.94 -0.61
C ARG A 30 -23.93 -8.75 -0.18
N PRO A 31 -23.01 -8.32 -1.05
CA PRO A 31 -22.30 -7.06 -0.85
C PRO A 31 -23.28 -5.90 -0.65
N GLY A 32 -22.98 -5.04 0.31
CA GLY A 32 -23.78 -3.92 0.78
C GLY A 32 -24.63 -4.23 2.02
N ASP A 33 -24.79 -5.51 2.39
CA ASP A 33 -25.56 -5.88 3.59
C ASP A 33 -24.70 -5.81 4.88
N TYR A 34 -23.36 -5.80 4.78
CA TYR A 34 -22.49 -5.73 5.97
C TYR A 34 -22.49 -4.33 6.59
N SER A 35 -22.97 -4.23 7.82
CA SER A 35 -23.01 -2.97 8.57
C SER A 35 -21.76 -2.68 9.39
N HIS A 36 -20.87 -3.67 9.54
CA HIS A 36 -19.64 -3.55 10.35
C HIS A 36 -18.41 -3.19 9.50
N SER A 37 -17.28 -2.99 10.16
CA SER A 37 -16.03 -2.63 9.50
C SER A 37 -15.43 -3.83 8.75
N LEU A 38 -15.22 -3.70 7.43
CA LEU A 38 -14.50 -4.70 6.64
C LEU A 38 -13.07 -4.94 7.14
N VAL A 39 -12.46 -3.93 7.76
CA VAL A 39 -11.13 -4.04 8.38
C VAL A 39 -11.18 -4.94 9.61
N GLU A 40 -12.21 -4.80 10.45
CA GLU A 40 -12.38 -5.66 11.63
C GLU A 40 -12.60 -7.11 11.22
N LEU A 41 -13.37 -7.36 10.16
CA LEU A 41 -13.53 -8.71 9.63
C LEU A 41 -12.22 -9.29 9.09
N ALA A 42 -11.46 -8.50 8.32
CA ALA A 42 -10.17 -8.96 7.82
C ALA A 42 -9.21 -9.31 8.98
N GLN A 43 -9.24 -8.54 10.07
CA GLN A 43 -8.52 -8.87 11.30
C GLN A 43 -9.06 -10.12 11.99
N ALA A 44 -10.40 -10.28 12.07
CA ALA A 44 -11.03 -11.49 12.60
C ALA A 44 -10.57 -12.76 11.85
N LEU A 45 -10.43 -12.67 10.53
CA LEU A 45 -9.92 -13.76 9.71
C LEU A 45 -8.46 -14.12 10.02
N THR A 46 -7.61 -13.17 10.42
CA THR A 46 -6.23 -13.48 10.79
C THR A 46 -6.14 -14.37 12.04
N HIS A 47 -7.09 -14.26 12.97
CA HIS A 47 -7.20 -15.17 14.12
C HIS A 47 -7.57 -16.60 13.70
N GLU A 48 -8.17 -16.78 12.53
CA GLU A 48 -8.51 -18.07 11.93
C GLU A 48 -7.40 -18.57 10.99
N GLY A 49 -6.20 -17.97 11.04
CA GLY A 49 -5.06 -18.35 10.20
C GLY A 49 -5.16 -17.87 8.75
N VAL A 50 -6.03 -16.89 8.47
CA VAL A 50 -6.31 -16.39 7.13
C VAL A 50 -5.90 -14.92 7.00
N LEU A 51 -4.95 -14.63 6.12
CA LEU A 51 -4.47 -13.28 5.85
C LEU A 51 -4.85 -12.81 4.45
N LEU A 52 -5.57 -11.69 4.36
CA LEU A 52 -5.89 -11.05 3.09
C LEU A 52 -4.81 -10.01 2.74
N LEU A 53 -4.17 -10.19 1.58
CA LEU A 53 -3.27 -9.21 0.98
C LEU A 53 -3.91 -8.63 -0.27
N ILE A 54 -3.81 -7.32 -0.46
CA ILE A 54 -4.23 -6.65 -1.69
C ILE A 54 -3.01 -5.98 -2.28
N GLY A 55 -2.69 -6.33 -3.52
CA GLY A 55 -1.50 -5.82 -4.19
C GLY A 55 -1.85 -5.02 -5.43
N ASP A 56 -1.11 -3.95 -5.67
CA ASP A 56 -1.19 -3.12 -6.86
C ASP A 56 0.13 -3.18 -7.61
N LEU A 57 0.05 -3.32 -8.92
CA LEU A 57 1.21 -3.36 -9.82
C LEU A 57 0.96 -2.37 -10.95
N PRO A 58 1.95 -1.56 -11.35
CA PRO A 58 1.77 -0.63 -12.45
C PRO A 58 1.39 -1.36 -13.76
N ALA A 59 0.40 -0.82 -14.47
CA ALA A 59 -0.18 -1.48 -15.65
C ALA A 59 0.80 -1.72 -16.82
N HIS A 60 1.95 -1.03 -16.83
CA HIS A 60 2.97 -1.13 -17.89
C HIS A 60 4.00 -2.25 -17.62
N VAL A 61 3.87 -2.98 -16.52
CA VAL A 61 4.82 -4.02 -16.12
C VAL A 61 4.49 -5.33 -16.84
N ASN A 62 5.46 -5.83 -17.59
CA ASN A 62 5.39 -7.17 -18.22
C ASN A 62 5.72 -8.25 -17.17
N GLY A 63 5.15 -9.45 -17.31
CA GLY A 63 5.43 -10.57 -16.39
C GLY A 63 4.75 -10.44 -15.03
N ALA A 64 3.57 -9.81 -14.96
CA ALA A 64 2.86 -9.56 -13.71
C ALA A 64 2.65 -10.83 -12.87
N ASP A 65 2.34 -11.97 -13.49
CA ASP A 65 2.12 -13.24 -12.78
C ASP A 65 3.36 -13.72 -12.03
N ASP A 66 4.54 -13.66 -12.65
CA ASP A 66 5.81 -14.01 -11.98
C ASP A 66 6.07 -13.09 -10.79
N MET A 67 5.75 -11.81 -10.93
CA MET A 67 5.94 -10.81 -9.87
C MET A 67 4.98 -11.01 -8.70
N TRP A 68 3.74 -11.43 -8.98
CA TRP A 68 2.81 -11.85 -7.93
C TRP A 68 3.33 -13.08 -7.19
N GLN A 69 3.89 -14.06 -7.89
CA GLN A 69 4.44 -15.27 -7.29
C GLN A 69 5.66 -14.98 -6.42
N VAL A 70 6.61 -14.18 -6.90
CA VAL A 70 7.78 -13.76 -6.12
C VAL A 70 7.34 -12.99 -4.87
N TRP A 71 6.42 -12.04 -5.02
CA TRP A 71 5.89 -11.26 -3.90
C TRP A 71 5.22 -12.14 -2.84
N LEU A 72 4.40 -13.11 -3.23
CA LEU A 72 3.76 -14.06 -2.29
C LEU A 72 4.77 -15.03 -1.67
N ALA A 73 5.81 -15.41 -2.41
CA ALA A 73 6.89 -16.26 -1.93
C ALA A 73 7.67 -15.61 -0.77
N ASP A 74 7.81 -14.29 -0.76
CA ASP A 74 8.44 -13.56 0.35
C ASP A 74 7.65 -13.73 1.66
N TYR A 75 6.31 -13.60 1.60
CA TYR A 75 5.45 -13.83 2.77
C TYR A 75 5.49 -15.29 3.22
N ALA A 76 5.52 -16.23 2.27
CA ALA A 76 5.67 -17.65 2.56
C ALA A 76 7.02 -17.95 3.24
N ALA A 77 8.11 -17.32 2.76
CA ALA A 77 9.44 -17.46 3.34
C ALA A 77 9.48 -16.91 4.77
N PHE A 78 8.87 -15.73 5.01
CA PHE A 78 8.80 -15.14 6.34
C PHE A 78 8.01 -16.03 7.31
N TYR A 79 6.83 -16.50 6.89
CA TYR A 79 6.02 -17.43 7.68
C TYR A 79 6.82 -18.69 8.03
N ARG A 80 7.45 -19.33 7.04
CA ARG A 80 8.23 -20.56 7.26
C ARG A 80 9.43 -20.34 8.16
N LEU A 81 10.14 -19.22 8.05
CA LEU A 81 11.25 -18.86 8.94
C LEU A 81 10.79 -18.84 10.39
N VAL A 82 9.74 -18.08 10.69
CA VAL A 82 9.19 -17.95 12.05
C VAL A 82 8.68 -19.29 12.56
N CYS A 83 7.99 -20.07 11.72
CA CYS A 83 7.47 -21.38 12.10
C CYS A 83 8.58 -22.40 12.37
N ALA A 84 9.62 -22.45 11.53
CA ALA A 84 10.71 -23.41 11.68
C ALA A 84 11.54 -23.15 12.95
N THR A 85 11.71 -21.88 13.33
CA THR A 85 12.44 -21.53 14.56
C THR A 85 11.60 -21.76 15.82
N LEU A 86 10.34 -21.31 15.84
CA LEU A 86 9.51 -21.35 17.06
C LEU A 86 8.75 -22.66 17.25
N PHE A 87 8.40 -23.35 16.17
CA PHE A 87 7.54 -24.53 16.17
C PHE A 87 8.15 -25.66 15.33
N PRO A 88 9.40 -26.10 15.61
CA PRO A 88 10.15 -27.01 14.74
C PRO A 88 9.48 -28.39 14.55
N THR A 89 8.59 -28.78 15.47
CA THR A 89 7.85 -30.05 15.40
C THR A 89 6.54 -29.96 14.62
N THR A 90 6.08 -28.74 14.30
CA THR A 90 4.80 -28.52 13.62
C THR A 90 5.04 -28.26 12.13
N PRO A 91 4.33 -28.96 11.22
CA PRO A 91 4.39 -28.65 9.80
C PRO A 91 4.01 -27.18 9.54
N ALA A 92 4.86 -26.49 8.79
CA ALA A 92 4.63 -25.10 8.40
C ALA A 92 3.88 -25.02 7.06
N ALA A 93 2.70 -25.66 6.99
CA ALA A 93 1.89 -25.59 5.78
C ALA A 93 1.44 -24.14 5.53
N PHE A 94 1.63 -23.69 4.29
CA PHE A 94 1.32 -22.36 3.80
C PHE A 94 0.72 -22.51 2.40
N ASP A 95 -0.50 -22.02 2.25
CA ASP A 95 -1.20 -21.98 0.96
C ASP A 95 -1.59 -20.55 0.62
N HIS A 96 -1.74 -20.26 -0.65
CA HIS A 96 -2.27 -18.98 -1.09
C HIS A 96 -3.20 -19.14 -2.29
N ARG A 97 -4.24 -18.31 -2.34
CA ARG A 97 -5.19 -18.29 -3.45
C ARG A 97 -5.53 -16.87 -3.84
N ARG A 98 -5.69 -16.62 -5.13
CA ARG A 98 -6.26 -15.37 -5.62
C ARG A 98 -7.77 -15.36 -5.36
N VAL A 99 -8.30 -14.24 -4.87
CA VAL A 99 -9.72 -14.02 -4.64
C VAL A 99 -10.22 -12.82 -5.43
N GLY A 100 -11.39 -12.97 -6.03
CA GLY A 100 -11.97 -11.97 -6.93
C GLY A 100 -11.33 -11.96 -8.33
N ALA A 101 -12.09 -11.44 -9.30
CA ALA A 101 -11.72 -11.50 -10.72
C ALA A 101 -11.12 -10.18 -11.28
N LYS A 102 -11.06 -9.10 -10.48
CA LYS A 102 -10.76 -7.74 -10.98
C LYS A 102 -9.56 -7.10 -10.27
N SER A 103 -8.99 -6.07 -10.89
CA SER A 103 -7.82 -5.31 -10.40
C SER A 103 -8.20 -4.22 -9.37
N PRO A 104 -7.44 -4.01 -8.26
CA PRO A 104 -6.21 -4.74 -7.93
C PRO A 104 -6.48 -6.16 -7.42
N PRO A 105 -5.60 -7.13 -7.76
CA PRO A 105 -5.74 -8.51 -7.30
C PRO A 105 -5.66 -8.60 -5.77
N MET A 106 -6.49 -9.48 -5.23
CA MET A 106 -6.54 -9.81 -3.82
C MET A 106 -6.09 -11.26 -3.66
N PHE A 107 -5.27 -11.52 -2.67
CA PHE A 107 -4.74 -12.84 -2.36
C PHE A 107 -5.04 -13.17 -0.93
N VAL A 108 -5.40 -14.42 -0.69
CA VAL A 108 -5.58 -14.97 0.64
C VAL A 108 -4.45 -15.93 0.89
N ILE A 109 -3.77 -15.73 1.99
CA ILE A 109 -2.78 -16.63 2.55
C ILE A 109 -3.44 -17.41 3.68
N VAL A 110 -3.18 -18.71 3.74
CA VAL A 110 -3.63 -19.58 4.81
C VAL A 110 -2.42 -20.27 5.42
N GLY A 111 -2.22 -20.08 6.71
CA GLY A 111 -1.15 -20.73 7.46
C GLY A 111 -1.73 -21.65 8.54
N GLN A 112 -1.14 -22.83 8.68
CA GLN A 112 -1.51 -23.79 9.72
C GLN A 112 -1.28 -23.26 11.16
N LEU A 113 -0.26 -22.44 11.37
CA LEU A 113 0.06 -21.81 12.64
C LEU A 113 -0.58 -20.43 12.70
N HIS A 114 -1.84 -20.40 13.15
CA HIS A 114 -2.65 -19.19 13.21
C HIS A 114 -1.98 -18.02 13.97
N PRO A 115 -1.30 -18.23 15.12
CA PRO A 115 -0.64 -17.13 15.82
C PRO A 115 0.42 -16.41 14.95
N VAL A 116 1.11 -17.15 14.08
CA VAL A 116 2.10 -16.55 13.17
C VAL A 116 1.41 -15.71 12.09
N ILE A 117 0.29 -16.20 11.53
CA ILE A 117 -0.51 -15.42 10.57
C ILE A 117 -1.09 -14.16 11.21
N GLU A 118 -1.61 -14.26 12.44
CA GLU A 118 -2.09 -13.12 13.22
C GLU A 118 -0.98 -12.08 13.38
N MET A 119 0.24 -12.51 13.75
CA MET A 119 1.36 -11.59 13.91
C MET A 119 1.83 -10.97 12.61
N MET A 120 1.79 -11.71 11.50
CA MET A 120 2.07 -11.13 10.18
C MET A 120 1.05 -10.04 9.83
N GLY A 121 -0.24 -10.28 10.09
CA GLY A 121 -1.30 -9.29 9.88
C GLY A 121 -1.17 -8.06 10.78
N ARG A 122 -0.69 -8.25 12.02
CA ARG A 122 -0.51 -7.16 13.00
C ARG A 122 0.75 -6.33 12.79
N TRP A 123 1.88 -6.98 12.49
CA TRP A 123 3.20 -6.34 12.51
C TRP A 123 3.83 -6.20 11.13
N VAL A 124 3.80 -7.26 10.32
CA VAL A 124 4.51 -7.30 9.03
C VAL A 124 3.77 -6.52 7.96
N VAL A 125 2.49 -6.83 7.73
CA VAL A 125 1.70 -6.20 6.66
C VAL A 125 1.60 -4.68 6.84
N PRO A 126 1.28 -4.14 8.04
CA PRO A 126 1.24 -2.69 8.24
C PRO A 126 2.60 -2.02 8.05
N PHE A 127 3.69 -2.65 8.50
CA PHE A 127 5.04 -2.14 8.32
C PHE A 127 5.41 -2.05 6.83
N VAL A 128 5.19 -3.13 6.06
CA VAL A 128 5.47 -3.14 4.62
C VAL A 128 4.62 -2.08 3.91
N GLN A 129 3.31 -2.04 4.20
CA GLN A 129 2.40 -1.06 3.60
C GLN A 129 2.80 0.40 3.91
N GLN A 130 3.26 0.69 5.12
CA GLN A 130 3.66 2.04 5.53
C GLN A 130 4.95 2.52 4.83
N HIS A 131 5.88 1.61 4.53
CA HIS A 131 7.22 1.96 4.08
C HIS A 131 7.46 1.71 2.59
N GLN A 132 6.61 0.95 1.90
CA GLN A 132 6.70 0.82 0.45
C GLN A 132 6.51 2.18 -0.24
N GLY A 133 7.34 2.46 -1.24
CA GLY A 133 7.32 3.71 -2.01
C GLY A 133 7.85 4.95 -1.28
N HIS A 134 8.41 4.78 -0.07
CA HIS A 134 9.04 5.85 0.70
C HIS A 134 10.55 5.61 0.85
N ALA A 135 11.26 6.53 1.53
CA ALA A 135 12.64 6.30 1.90
C ALA A 135 12.78 5.03 2.75
N ALA A 136 13.83 4.25 2.48
CA ALA A 136 14.09 3.01 3.19
C ALA A 136 14.14 3.25 4.71
N PRO A 137 13.44 2.43 5.52
CA PRO A 137 13.52 2.53 6.98
C PRO A 137 14.95 2.34 7.48
N LYS A 138 15.26 2.94 8.62
CA LYS A 138 16.51 2.64 9.33
C LYS A 138 16.46 1.22 9.88
N ASP A 139 17.62 0.58 10.01
CA ASP A 139 17.79 -0.78 10.52
C ASP A 139 17.06 -1.03 11.85
N ALA A 140 17.11 -0.05 12.75
CA ALA A 140 16.42 -0.12 14.04
C ALA A 140 14.90 -0.33 13.92
N ALA A 141 14.26 0.16 12.86
CA ALA A 141 12.83 -0.03 12.64
C ALA A 141 12.49 -1.49 12.30
N PHE A 142 13.28 -2.13 11.44
CA PHE A 142 13.11 -3.54 11.10
C PHE A 142 13.33 -4.43 12.33
N SER A 143 14.41 -4.19 13.08
CA SER A 143 14.70 -4.92 14.30
C SER A 143 13.61 -4.72 15.36
N GLN A 144 12.99 -3.54 15.42
CA GLN A 144 11.87 -3.28 16.31
C GLN A 144 10.65 -4.12 15.92
N VAL A 145 10.26 -4.16 14.65
CA VAL A 145 9.15 -5.02 14.18
C VAL A 145 9.39 -6.48 14.53
N MET A 146 10.58 -7.00 14.25
CA MET A 146 10.92 -8.39 14.59
C MET A 146 10.87 -8.65 16.09
N ARG A 147 11.36 -7.73 16.92
CA ARG A 147 11.33 -7.87 18.38
C ARG A 147 9.90 -7.90 18.93
N GLU A 148 9.04 -7.00 18.46
CA GLU A 148 7.63 -6.94 18.91
C GLU A 148 6.87 -8.19 18.46
N LEU A 149 7.06 -8.63 17.21
CA LEU A 149 6.48 -9.87 16.69
C LEU A 149 6.92 -11.09 17.51
N LEU A 150 8.22 -11.24 17.77
CA LEU A 150 8.76 -12.37 18.54
C LEU A 150 8.30 -12.33 20.00
N ARG A 151 8.20 -11.13 20.60
CA ARG A 151 7.67 -10.96 21.95
C ARG A 151 6.21 -11.42 22.04
N ASP A 152 5.39 -11.01 21.07
CA ASP A 152 3.96 -11.37 21.04
C ASP A 152 3.75 -12.87 20.74
N LEU A 153 4.71 -13.54 20.08
CA LEU A 153 4.76 -15.00 19.94
C LEU A 153 5.36 -15.71 21.16
N HIS A 154 5.64 -14.99 22.25
CA HIS A 154 6.27 -15.51 23.46
C HIS A 154 7.61 -16.22 23.22
N ALA A 155 8.41 -15.74 22.26
CA ALA A 155 9.71 -16.28 21.90
C ALA A 155 10.83 -16.02 22.95
N ALA A 156 10.48 -15.64 24.18
CA ALA A 156 11.44 -15.26 25.22
C ALA A 156 12.33 -16.44 25.67
N ASP A 157 11.83 -17.67 25.52
CA ASP A 157 12.53 -18.89 25.90
C ASP A 157 13.42 -19.46 24.79
N LEU A 158 13.48 -18.81 23.61
CA LEU A 158 14.40 -19.23 22.55
C LEU A 158 15.86 -19.12 23.02
N PRO A 159 16.72 -20.07 22.64
CA PRO A 159 18.16 -19.89 22.72
C PRO A 159 18.58 -18.57 22.05
N HIS A 160 19.57 -17.90 22.62
CA HIS A 160 20.01 -16.58 22.12
C HIS A 160 20.36 -16.62 20.63
N ASP A 161 21.07 -17.65 20.19
CA ASP A 161 21.49 -17.81 18.80
C ASP A 161 20.30 -17.95 17.85
N ASP A 162 19.28 -18.73 18.23
CA ASP A 162 18.06 -18.91 17.45
C ASP A 162 17.24 -17.62 17.39
N PHE A 163 17.16 -16.89 18.51
CA PHE A 163 16.51 -15.58 18.56
C PHE A 163 17.19 -14.56 17.65
N MET A 164 18.52 -14.51 17.66
CA MET A 164 19.30 -13.62 16.81
C MET A 164 19.14 -14.00 15.34
N TYR A 165 19.18 -15.30 15.02
CA TYR A 165 18.99 -15.81 13.68
C TYR A 165 17.63 -15.43 13.09
N VAL A 166 16.53 -15.76 13.77
CA VAL A 166 15.17 -15.45 13.26
C VAL A 166 14.95 -13.95 13.13
N ARG A 167 15.52 -13.14 14.03
CA ARG A 167 15.46 -11.68 13.94
C ARG A 167 16.18 -11.19 12.69
N ASP A 168 17.42 -11.60 12.48
CA ASP A 168 18.27 -11.06 11.41
C ASP A 168 17.80 -11.53 10.03
N GLU A 169 17.43 -12.80 9.87
CA GLU A 169 16.81 -13.31 8.64
C GLU A 169 15.43 -12.69 8.39
N GLY A 170 14.65 -12.47 9.45
CA GLY A 170 13.37 -11.76 9.35
C GLY A 170 13.54 -10.32 8.85
N VAL A 171 14.57 -9.61 9.33
CA VAL A 171 14.93 -8.27 8.81
C VAL A 171 15.28 -8.33 7.33
N THR A 172 16.06 -9.33 6.89
CA THR A 172 16.39 -9.52 5.47
C THR A 172 15.14 -9.70 4.61
N LEU A 173 14.21 -10.55 5.03
CA LEU A 173 12.95 -10.77 4.31
C LEU A 173 12.05 -9.53 4.30
N LEU A 174 11.98 -8.75 5.39
CA LEU A 174 11.24 -7.49 5.40
C LEU A 174 11.80 -6.48 4.39
N ARG A 175 13.14 -6.40 4.25
CA ARG A 175 13.76 -5.55 3.21
C ARG A 175 13.41 -6.02 1.81
N GLN A 176 13.44 -7.33 1.59
CA GLN A 176 13.05 -7.93 0.32
C GLN A 176 11.61 -7.57 -0.04
N MET A 177 10.66 -7.73 0.88
CA MET A 177 9.25 -7.33 0.70
C MET A 177 9.09 -5.84 0.35
N LEU A 178 9.86 -4.95 0.99
CA LEU A 178 9.83 -3.52 0.69
C LEU A 178 10.40 -3.17 -0.69
N ALA A 179 11.36 -3.96 -1.17
CA ALA A 179 11.97 -3.79 -2.49
C ALA A 179 11.07 -4.34 -3.63
N GLN A 180 10.00 -5.05 -3.30
CA GLN A 180 9.12 -5.62 -4.31
C GLN A 180 8.39 -4.52 -5.11
N PRO A 181 8.25 -4.70 -6.43
CA PRO A 181 7.51 -3.78 -7.31
C PRO A 181 6.00 -3.81 -7.06
N VAL A 182 5.48 -4.90 -6.49
CA VAL A 182 4.11 -5.02 -6.03
C VAL A 182 3.92 -4.20 -4.75
N ARG A 183 2.97 -3.25 -4.78
CA ARG A 183 2.63 -2.40 -3.64
C ARG A 183 1.44 -2.94 -2.88
N LEU A 184 1.55 -3.08 -1.56
CA LEU A 184 0.41 -3.36 -0.70
C LEU A 184 -0.58 -2.20 -0.72
N VAL A 185 -1.84 -2.51 -0.98
CA VAL A 185 -2.97 -1.59 -0.90
C VAL A 185 -3.65 -1.74 0.45
N SER A 186 -3.97 -0.62 1.09
CA SER A 186 -4.71 -0.65 2.34
C SER A 186 -6.11 -1.23 2.15
N LEU A 187 -6.60 -1.98 3.14
CA LEU A 187 -8.00 -2.40 3.21
C LEU A 187 -8.98 -1.20 3.21
N ARG A 188 -8.54 -0.03 3.66
CA ARG A 188 -9.33 1.22 3.61
C ARG A 188 -9.45 1.81 2.18
N GLY A 189 -8.90 1.11 1.20
CA GLY A 189 -8.90 1.50 -0.21
C GLY A 189 -7.58 2.06 -0.67
N PRO A 190 -7.39 2.13 -2.01
CA PRO A 190 -6.31 2.90 -2.58
C PRO A 190 -6.51 4.34 -2.13
N ARG A 191 -5.65 4.81 -1.23
CA ARG A 191 -5.48 6.24 -1.02
C ARG A 191 -5.16 6.76 -2.41
N ARG A 192 -6.08 7.51 -3.04
CA ARG A 192 -5.81 8.12 -4.35
C ARG A 192 -4.41 8.72 -4.21
N LEU A 193 -3.43 8.15 -4.91
CA LEU A 193 -2.11 8.74 -5.02
C LEU A 193 -2.43 10.17 -5.40
N GLN A 194 -2.09 11.11 -4.51
CA GLN A 194 -2.45 12.50 -4.66
C GLN A 194 -2.27 12.84 -6.14
N GLU A 195 -3.39 13.17 -6.77
CA GLU A 195 -3.36 13.81 -8.08
C GLU A 195 -2.30 14.89 -7.95
N PRO A 196 -1.27 14.91 -8.83
CA PRO A 196 -0.17 15.85 -8.70
C PRO A 196 -0.78 17.22 -8.41
N PRO A 197 -0.27 17.95 -7.39
CA PRO A 197 -0.87 19.21 -6.99
C PRO A 197 -1.11 20.02 -8.28
N PRO A 198 -2.32 20.58 -8.46
CA PRO A 198 -2.63 21.33 -9.66
C PRO A 198 -1.46 22.29 -9.90
N PRO A 199 -0.99 22.43 -11.15
CA PRO A 199 0.13 23.33 -11.44
C PRO A 199 -0.15 24.65 -10.73
N PRO A 200 0.84 25.25 -10.05
CA PRO A 200 0.63 26.49 -9.31
C PRO A 200 -0.12 27.44 -10.22
N ASP A 201 -1.26 27.95 -9.74
CA ASP A 201 -2.10 28.90 -10.47
C ASP A 201 -1.17 29.86 -11.17
N SER A 202 -1.23 29.86 -12.50
CA SER A 202 -0.42 30.76 -13.31
C SER A 202 -0.66 32.14 -12.75
N THR A 203 0.39 32.74 -12.16
CA THR A 203 0.36 34.09 -11.60
C THR A 203 -0.45 34.97 -12.54
N PRO A 204 -1.50 35.68 -12.07
CA PRO A 204 -2.31 36.51 -12.94
C PRO A 204 -1.37 37.43 -13.72
N GLU A 205 -1.47 37.30 -15.05
CA GLU A 205 -0.72 38.08 -16.01
C GLU A 205 -0.83 39.56 -15.58
N PRO A 206 0.30 40.28 -15.45
CA PRO A 206 0.26 41.67 -15.00
C PRO A 206 -0.62 42.46 -15.97
N LEU A 207 -1.72 43.01 -15.44
CA LEU A 207 -2.61 43.91 -16.15
C LEU A 207 -1.78 44.99 -16.84
N THR A 208 -1.65 44.88 -18.17
CA THR A 208 -1.10 45.95 -19.00
C THR A 208 -1.98 47.18 -18.79
N PRO A 209 -1.42 48.31 -18.33
CA PRO A 209 -2.21 49.52 -18.16
C PRO A 209 -2.78 49.97 -19.52
N PRO A 210 -4.00 50.52 -19.55
CA PRO A 210 -4.61 51.01 -20.78
C PRO A 210 -3.80 52.16 -21.37
N ASP A 211 -3.53 52.07 -22.66
CA ASP A 211 -2.98 53.13 -23.50
C ASP A 211 -3.87 54.38 -23.39
N HIS A 212 -3.42 55.36 -22.61
CA HIS A 212 -3.96 56.71 -22.67
C HIS A 212 -3.26 57.49 -23.79
N THR A 213 -3.66 57.23 -25.04
CA THR A 213 -3.37 58.12 -26.16
C THR A 213 -4.33 59.30 -26.08
N ALA A 214 -4.06 60.23 -25.16
CA ALA A 214 -4.70 61.53 -25.13
C ALA A 214 -3.90 62.51 -26.00
N HIS A 215 -4.62 63.10 -26.95
CA HIS A 215 -4.21 64.22 -27.79
C HIS A 215 -3.49 65.31 -27.00
N GLN A 216 -2.34 65.77 -27.53
CA GLN A 216 -1.88 67.12 -27.30
C GLN A 216 -1.29 67.69 -28.59
N GLU A 217 -2.15 68.40 -29.34
CA GLU A 217 -1.73 69.48 -30.22
C GLU A 217 -0.90 70.48 -29.43
N LEU A 218 0.32 70.79 -29.87
CA LEU A 218 0.86 72.13 -29.71
C LEU A 218 1.70 72.50 -30.94
N SER A 219 1.31 73.65 -31.47
CA SER A 219 1.81 74.38 -32.61
C SER A 219 3.31 74.67 -32.52
N LEU A 220 4.03 74.65 -33.65
CA LEU A 220 5.14 75.58 -33.83
C LEU A 220 5.38 75.95 -35.30
N ILE A 221 5.18 77.24 -35.51
CA ILE A 221 5.45 78.04 -36.70
C ILE A 221 6.95 77.98 -36.98
N HIS A 222 7.35 77.66 -38.22
CA HIS A 222 8.68 78.00 -38.71
C HIS A 222 8.60 78.69 -40.07
N ILE A 223 8.85 80.00 -39.99
CA ILE A 223 9.19 80.90 -41.07
C ILE A 223 10.68 80.71 -41.36
N SER A 224 11.08 80.45 -42.61
CA SER A 224 12.32 81.01 -43.18
C SER A 224 12.36 80.88 -44.70
N ALA A 225 12.91 81.93 -45.28
CA ALA A 225 12.80 82.40 -46.65
C ALA A 225 13.99 81.89 -47.53
N PRO A 226 14.11 82.34 -48.80
CA PRO A 226 14.77 81.60 -49.88
C PRO A 226 16.26 81.94 -50.04
N THR A 227 17.00 81.04 -50.69
CA THR A 227 18.31 81.38 -51.27
C THR A 227 18.41 80.93 -52.73
N ARG A 228 18.84 81.90 -53.53
CA ARG A 228 19.03 81.96 -54.98
C ARG A 228 20.16 81.07 -55.49
N GLN A 229 20.03 80.74 -56.77
CA GLN A 229 21.08 80.25 -57.67
C GLN A 229 22.31 81.17 -57.71
N GLY A 230 23.46 80.53 -57.90
CA GLY A 230 24.67 81.04 -58.55
C GLY A 230 25.26 79.91 -59.37
#